data_AF-A0A816H6G3-F1
#
_entry.id   AF-A0A816H6G3-F1
#
_cell.length_a   1.000
_cell.length_b   1.000
_cell.length_c   1.000
_cell.angle_alpha   90.00
_cell.angle_beta   90.00
_cell.angle_gamma   90.00
#
_symmetry.space_group_name_H-M   'P 1'
#
loop_
_entity.id
_entity.type
_entity.pdbx_description
1 polymer ?
#
loop_
_entity_poly.entity_id
_entity_poly.type
_entity_poly.pdbx_seq_one_letter_code
_entity_poly.pdbx_strand_id
1 'polypeptide(L)'
;MVEPTPQDSIMLLQEFASEGSLHDLLDDQSRVPDELILMYMFSQVSDAMSYLAHNRVIRGDLACRNILVFRFNKYRPEDNLVKLTDFGLTRNSSIYVSVNKESTVNDCIPIRYAFPELIQHN
;
A
#
# COMPACT_ATOMS: atom_id res chain seq x y z
N MET A 1 -20.92 31.36 10.44
CA MET A 1 -19.73 30.83 9.76
C MET A 1 -20.19 29.64 8.95
N VAL A 2 -20.12 29.72 7.62
CA VAL A 2 -20.48 28.64 6.71
C VAL A 2 -19.17 27.97 6.32
N GLU A 3 -19.01 26.69 6.65
CA GLU A 3 -17.87 25.87 6.21
C GLU A 3 -17.78 25.93 4.69
N PRO A 4 -16.59 26.17 4.09
CA PRO A 4 -16.46 26.19 2.64
C PRO A 4 -16.79 24.81 2.09
N THR A 5 -17.84 24.71 1.27
CA THR A 5 -18.13 23.52 0.48
C THR A 5 -16.99 23.30 -0.52
N PRO A 6 -16.31 22.14 -0.53
CA PRO A 6 -15.24 21.86 -1.48
C PRO A 6 -15.85 21.61 -2.86
N GLN A 7 -16.05 22.67 -3.64
CA GLN A 7 -16.73 22.58 -4.93
C GLN A 7 -15.87 21.99 -6.05
N ASP A 8 -14.56 21.72 -5.82
CA ASP A 8 -13.67 21.08 -6.80
C ASP A 8 -12.66 20.10 -6.17
N SER A 9 -13.08 19.26 -5.21
CA SER A 9 -12.21 18.18 -4.68
C SER A 9 -12.62 16.82 -5.21
N ILE A 10 -11.69 16.13 -5.88
CA ILE A 10 -11.86 14.74 -6.30
C ILE A 10 -11.65 13.84 -5.07
N MET A 11 -12.66 13.04 -4.74
CA MET A 11 -12.59 12.05 -3.66
C MET A 11 -12.63 10.63 -4.25
N LEU A 12 -11.77 9.75 -3.72
CA LEU A 12 -11.78 8.32 -4.04
C LEU A 12 -12.54 7.56 -2.95
N LEU A 13 -13.71 7.01 -3.29
CA LEU A 13 -14.46 6.14 -2.39
C LEU A 13 -13.99 4.69 -2.57
N GLN A 14 -13.59 4.03 -1.48
CA GLN A 14 -13.13 2.64 -1.46
C GLN A 14 -13.78 1.87 -0.32
N GLU A 15 -13.61 0.55 -0.36
CA GLU A 15 -13.98 -0.32 0.75
C GLU A 15 -13.24 0.06 2.04
N PHE A 16 -13.95 -0.03 3.18
CA PHE A 16 -13.42 0.34 4.48
C PHE A 16 -12.69 -0.85 5.14
N ALA A 17 -11.43 -0.62 5.54
CA ALA A 17 -10.62 -1.58 6.30
C ALA A 17 -10.76 -1.31 7.80
N SER A 18 -11.62 -2.06 8.48
CA SER A 18 -11.95 -1.82 9.89
C SER A 18 -10.78 -2.05 10.85
N GLU A 19 -9.80 -2.85 10.46
CA GLU A 19 -8.69 -3.25 11.33
C GLU A 19 -7.44 -2.36 11.16
N GLY A 20 -7.51 -1.33 10.33
CA GLY A 20 -6.40 -0.41 10.05
C GLY A 20 -5.39 -0.97 9.05
N SER A 21 -4.16 -0.46 9.11
CA SER A 21 -3.06 -0.98 8.29
C SER A 21 -2.37 -2.18 8.95
N LEU A 22 -1.64 -2.96 8.16
CA LEU A 22 -0.82 -4.04 8.68
C LEU A 22 0.30 -3.51 9.59
N HIS A 23 0.76 -2.27 9.37
CA HIS A 23 1.68 -1.63 10.31
C HIS A 23 1.05 -1.44 11.69
N ASP A 24 -0.18 -0.93 11.75
CA ASP A 24 -0.90 -0.72 13.01
C ASP A 24 -1.15 -2.05 13.73
N LEU A 25 -1.51 -3.10 12.98
CA LEU A 25 -1.71 -4.45 13.54
C LEU A 25 -0.42 -5.03 14.14
N LEU A 26 0.73 -4.82 13.49
CA LEU A 26 2.02 -5.34 13.95
C LEU A 26 2.60 -4.56 15.13
N ASP A 27 2.25 -3.28 15.28
CA ASP A 27 2.68 -2.44 16.41
C ASP A 27 1.86 -2.73 17.68
N ASP A 28 0.62 -3.20 17.52
CA ASP A 28 -0.28 -3.55 18.62
C ASP A 28 0.11 -4.86 19.34
N GLN A 29 0.73 -4.70 20.50
CA GLN A 29 1.17 -5.81 21.37
C GLN A 29 0.02 -6.68 21.92
N SER A 30 -1.23 -6.22 21.85
CA SER A 30 -2.41 -7.01 22.27
C SER A 30 -2.94 -7.93 21.15
N ARG A 31 -2.60 -7.63 19.89
CA ARG A 31 -3.12 -8.30 18.70
C ARG A 31 -2.04 -9.04 17.90
N VAL A 32 -0.92 -9.37 18.53
CA VAL A 32 0.21 -10.04 17.87
C VAL A 32 -0.27 -11.30 17.12
N PRO A 33 -0.16 -11.32 15.77
CA PRO A 33 -0.50 -12.48 14.97
C PRO A 33 0.53 -13.58 15.11
N ASP A 34 0.06 -14.81 15.22
CA ASP A 34 0.93 -15.99 15.19
C ASP A 34 1.54 -16.17 13.80
N GLU A 35 2.65 -16.93 13.72
CA GLU A 35 3.41 -17.16 12.49
C GLU A 35 2.54 -17.64 11.31
N LEU A 36 1.59 -18.54 11.57
CA LEU A 36 0.71 -19.08 10.54
C LEU A 36 -0.23 -18.02 9.95
N ILE A 37 -0.68 -17.07 10.77
CA ILE A 37 -1.50 -15.92 10.32
C ILE A 37 -0.65 -15.03 9.43
N LEU A 38 0.58 -14.74 9.84
CA LEU A 38 1.52 -13.94 9.05
C LEU A 38 1.81 -14.58 7.69
N MET A 39 2.01 -15.91 7.65
CA MET A 39 2.20 -16.62 6.37
C MET A 39 0.96 -16.51 5.46
N TYR A 40 -0.25 -16.58 6.02
CA TYR A 40 -1.47 -16.45 5.24
C TYR A 40 -1.64 -15.03 4.65
N MET A 41 -1.38 -14.00 5.47
CA MET A 41 -1.37 -12.61 5.02
C MET A 41 -0.29 -12.37 3.95
N PHE A 42 0.90 -12.95 4.13
CA PHE A 42 1.99 -12.83 3.17
C PHE A 42 1.67 -13.49 1.82
N SER A 43 0.97 -14.63 1.83
CA SER A 43 0.48 -15.26 0.59
C SER A 43 -0.45 -14.33 -0.19
N GLN A 44 -1.42 -13.70 0.49
CA GLN A 44 -2.33 -12.73 -0.15
C GLN A 44 -1.58 -11.55 -0.77
N VAL A 45 -0.57 -11.02 -0.06
CA VAL A 45 0.28 -9.93 -0.57
C VAL A 45 1.10 -10.39 -1.78
N SER A 46 1.63 -11.61 -1.74
CA SER A 46 2.41 -12.18 -2.85
C SER A 46 1.55 -12.38 -4.10
N ASP A 47 0.33 -12.89 -3.94
CA ASP A 47 -0.63 -13.05 -5.03
C ASP A 47 -1.00 -11.71 -5.65
N ALA A 48 -1.26 -10.69 -4.82
CA ALA A 48 -1.50 -9.33 -5.28
C ALA A 48 -0.30 -8.75 -6.06
N MET A 49 0.92 -8.94 -5.55
CA MET A 49 2.13 -8.46 -6.24
C MET A 49 2.38 -9.20 -7.56
N SER A 50 2.11 -10.50 -7.62
CA SER A 50 2.16 -11.29 -8.86
C SER A 50 1.16 -10.77 -9.89
N TYR A 51 -0.06 -10.44 -9.46
CA TYR A 51 -1.07 -9.81 -10.32
C TYR A 51 -0.60 -8.45 -10.85
N LEU A 52 -0.03 -7.59 -10.01
CA LEU A 52 0.48 -6.28 -10.44
C LEU A 52 1.63 -6.42 -11.44
N ALA A 53 2.56 -7.33 -11.19
CA ALA A 53 3.68 -7.62 -12.10
C ALA A 53 3.18 -8.08 -13.47
N HIS A 54 2.20 -8.99 -13.51
CA HIS A 54 1.59 -9.47 -14.75
C HIS A 54 0.95 -8.33 -15.55
N ASN A 55 0.33 -7.36 -14.87
CA ASN A 55 -0.29 -6.19 -15.50
C ASN A 55 0.69 -5.02 -15.74
N ARG A 56 2.01 -5.23 -15.54
CA ARG A 56 3.06 -4.20 -15.69
C ARG A 56 2.83 -2.97 -14.80
N VAL A 57 2.19 -3.17 -13.66
CA VAL A 57 1.92 -2.14 -12.68
C VAL A 57 3.07 -2.14 -11.66
N ILE A 58 3.98 -1.17 -11.79
CA ILE A 58 5.10 -1.04 -10.83
C ILE A 58 4.61 -0.23 -9.64
N ARG A 59 4.50 -0.89 -8.50
CA ARG A 59 4.25 -0.25 -7.22
C ARG A 59 5.56 0.16 -6.59
N GLY A 60 5.82 1.47 -6.57
CA GLY A 60 7.06 2.05 -6.04
C GLY A 60 7.16 2.08 -4.51
N ASP A 61 6.12 1.65 -3.78
CA ASP A 61 6.06 1.71 -2.32
C ASP A 61 5.32 0.50 -1.71
N LEU A 62 5.97 -0.66 -1.72
CA LEU A 62 5.49 -1.83 -0.97
C LEU A 62 5.97 -1.74 0.48
N ALA A 63 5.07 -1.35 1.38
CA ALA A 63 5.32 -1.29 2.81
C ALA A 63 4.07 -1.72 3.60
N CYS A 64 4.25 -2.17 4.86
CA CYS A 64 3.14 -2.62 5.71
C CYS A 64 2.06 -1.55 5.94
N ARG A 65 2.44 -0.27 5.97
CA ARG A 65 1.48 0.86 6.03
C ARG A 65 0.53 0.93 4.82
N ASN A 66 0.97 0.42 3.68
CA ASN A 66 0.18 0.38 2.44
C ASN A 66 -0.49 -0.99 2.24
N ILE A 67 -0.59 -1.80 3.29
CA ILE A 67 -1.38 -3.02 3.32
C ILE A 67 -2.48 -2.77 4.35
N LEU A 68 -3.74 -2.88 3.93
CA LEU A 68 -4.90 -2.70 4.79
C LEU A 68 -5.42 -4.05 5.27
N VAL A 69 -5.82 -4.11 6.53
CA VAL A 69 -6.40 -5.30 7.15
C VAL A 69 -7.93 -5.12 7.18
N PHE A 70 -8.63 -5.99 6.45
CA PHE A 70 -10.10 -5.97 6.35
C PHE A 70 -10.76 -6.89 7.36
N ARG A 71 -10.08 -7.97 7.71
CA ARG A 71 -10.51 -8.90 8.76
C ARG A 71 -9.29 -9.44 9.49
N PHE A 72 -9.38 -9.48 10.81
CA PHE A 72 -8.38 -10.07 11.68
C PHE A 72 -9.02 -11.13 12.57
N ASN A 73 -8.48 -12.34 12.54
CA ASN A 73 -8.88 -13.45 13.40
C ASN A 73 -7.63 -14.16 13.94
N LYS A 74 -7.41 -14.04 15.25
CA LYS A 74 -6.27 -14.63 15.95
C LYS A 74 -6.27 -16.16 15.98
N TYR A 75 -7.42 -16.79 15.77
CA TYR A 75 -7.57 -18.25 15.92
C TYR A 75 -7.67 -18.99 14.60
N ARG A 76 -7.96 -18.30 13.49
CA ARG A 76 -8.17 -18.90 12.18
C ARG A 76 -7.43 -18.11 11.10
N PRO A 77 -6.24 -18.58 10.67
CA PRO A 77 -5.46 -17.94 9.63
C PRO A 77 -6.26 -17.60 8.37
N GLU A 78 -7.10 -18.53 7.93
CA GLU A 78 -7.91 -18.42 6.71
C GLU A 78 -9.00 -17.33 6.76
N ASP A 79 -9.39 -16.87 7.94
CA ASP A 79 -10.40 -15.82 8.11
C ASP A 79 -9.80 -14.41 7.99
N ASN A 80 -8.46 -14.30 7.99
CA ASN A 80 -7.75 -13.04 7.86
C ASN A 80 -7.73 -12.57 6.40
N LEU A 81 -8.04 -11.29 6.19
CA LEU A 81 -8.07 -10.68 4.86
C LEU A 81 -7.23 -9.40 4.85
N VAL A 82 -6.20 -9.39 4.02
CA VAL A 82 -5.36 -8.21 3.79
C VAL A 82 -5.42 -7.80 2.33
N LYS A 83 -5.38 -6.50 2.08
CA LYS A 83 -5.39 -5.96 0.73
C LYS A 83 -4.35 -4.87 0.55
N LEU A 84 -3.79 -4.89 -0.64
CA LEU A 84 -2.78 -4.00 -1.16
C LEU A 84 -3.45 -2.65 -1.52
N THR A 85 -3.10 -1.53 -0.87
CA THR A 85 -3.73 -0.21 -1.11
C THR A 85 -2.80 0.81 -1.80
N ASP A 86 -3.11 2.10 -1.76
CA ASP A 86 -2.25 3.23 -2.13
C ASP A 86 -1.50 3.05 -3.46
N PHE A 87 -2.24 3.23 -4.55
CA PHE A 87 -1.69 3.31 -5.89
C PHE A 87 -1.23 4.73 -6.25
N GLY A 88 -1.17 5.69 -5.30
CA GLY A 88 -0.89 7.10 -5.57
C GLY A 88 0.47 7.37 -6.23
N LEU A 89 1.43 6.44 -6.07
CA LEU A 89 2.76 6.46 -6.71
C LEU A 89 2.92 5.41 -7.82
N THR A 90 1.84 4.75 -8.22
CA THR A 90 1.88 3.65 -9.19
C THR A 90 2.14 4.19 -10.57
N ARG A 91 3.29 3.82 -11.15
CA ARG A 91 3.68 4.23 -12.50
C ARG A 91 2.83 3.49 -13.53
N ASN A 92 1.68 4.05 -13.87
CA ASN A 92 0.96 3.68 -15.08
C ASN A 92 1.35 4.64 -16.21
N SER A 93 1.96 4.06 -17.24
CA SER A 93 2.49 4.71 -18.43
C SER A 93 1.40 5.44 -19.21
N SER A 94 1.12 6.69 -18.86
CA SER A 94 0.59 7.79 -19.70
C SER A 94 0.23 9.04 -18.87
N ILE A 95 -0.11 8.88 -17.57
CA ILE A 95 -0.45 10.00 -16.67
C ILE A 95 0.81 10.68 -16.09
N TYR A 96 1.90 9.93 -15.87
CA TYR A 96 3.18 10.49 -15.39
C TYR A 96 3.99 11.24 -16.44
N VAL A 97 3.60 11.22 -17.73
CA VAL A 97 4.36 11.90 -18.79
C VAL A 97 4.22 13.42 -18.71
N SER A 98 3.28 13.95 -17.91
CA SER A 98 3.02 15.40 -17.83
C SER A 98 3.31 16.04 -16.46
N VAL A 99 3.75 15.29 -15.45
CA VAL A 99 4.16 15.90 -14.17
C VAL A 99 5.63 16.30 -14.27
N ASN A 100 5.84 17.51 -14.79
CA ASN A 100 6.96 18.42 -14.59
C ASN A 100 8.34 17.77 -14.33
N LYS A 101 9.18 17.84 -15.36
CA LYS A 101 10.64 17.53 -15.38
C LYS A 101 11.50 18.27 -14.33
N GLU A 102 10.91 18.95 -13.35
CA GLU A 102 11.60 19.81 -12.38
C GLU A 102 11.30 19.46 -10.91
N SER A 103 10.41 18.50 -10.62
CA SER A 103 10.30 17.94 -9.28
C SER A 103 11.32 16.82 -9.11
N THR A 104 12.35 17.11 -8.35
CA THR A 104 13.43 16.21 -7.95
C THR A 104 12.92 14.82 -7.61
N VAL A 105 13.31 13.83 -8.42
CA VAL A 105 13.09 12.39 -8.22
C VAL A 105 13.60 11.90 -6.85
N ASN A 106 14.36 12.74 -6.14
CA ASN A 106 14.97 12.47 -4.83
C ASN A 106 14.01 12.46 -3.63
N ASP A 107 12.82 13.08 -3.69
CA ASP A 107 11.98 13.24 -2.49
C ASP A 107 10.88 12.18 -2.31
N CYS A 108 10.69 11.28 -3.29
CA CYS A 108 9.56 10.33 -3.31
C CYS A 108 9.97 8.86 -3.35
N ILE A 109 11.27 8.53 -3.19
CA ILE A 109 11.73 7.13 -3.16
C ILE A 109 11.75 6.64 -1.70
N PRO A 110 10.95 5.63 -1.33
CA PRO A 110 10.98 5.07 0.02
C PRO A 110 12.28 4.27 0.20
N ILE A 111 13.38 4.93 0.59
CA ILE A 111 14.75 4.38 0.62
C ILE A 111 14.84 3.01 1.30
N ARG A 112 14.09 2.78 2.39
CA ARG A 112 14.08 1.52 3.14
C ARG A 112 13.38 0.35 2.43
N TYR A 113 12.58 0.64 1.41
CA TYR A 113 11.72 -0.30 0.69
C TYR A 113 12.03 -0.32 -0.81
N ALA A 114 13.02 0.46 -1.27
CA ALA A 114 13.44 0.54 -2.65
C ALA A 114 14.54 -0.48 -2.95
N PHE A 115 14.49 -1.06 -4.15
CA PHE A 115 15.57 -1.89 -4.66
C PHE A 115 16.86 -1.04 -4.83
N PRO A 116 18.05 -1.60 -4.57
CA PRO A 116 19.32 -0.85 -4.57
C PRO A 116 19.62 -0.17 -5.91
N GLU A 117 19.24 -0.78 -7.04
CA GLU A 117 19.43 -0.22 -8.38
C GLU A 117 18.63 1.08 -8.62
N LEU A 118 17.53 1.30 -7.90
CA LEU A 118 16.77 2.56 -7.96
C LEU A 118 17.47 3.71 -7.24
N ILE A 119 18.41 3.39 -6.35
CA ILE A 119 19.18 4.35 -5.54
C ILE A 119 20.53 4.65 -6.23
N GLN A 120 21.06 3.69 -6.99
CA GLN A 120 22.40 3.77 -7.60
C GLN A 120 22.48 4.60 -8.90
N HIS A 121 21.35 4.99 -9.49
CA HIS A 121 21.30 5.69 -10.78
C HIS A 121 21.18 7.22 -10.70
N ASN A 122 21.77 7.84 -9.67
CA ASN A 122 21.95 9.29 -9.55
C ASN A 122 23.41 9.65 -9.28
#